data_AF-A0A941UZK1-F1
#
_entry.id   AF-A0A941UZK1-F1
#
_cell.length_a   1.000
_cell.length_b   1.000
_cell.length_c   1.000
_cell.angle_alpha   90.00
_cell.angle_beta   90.00
_cell.angle_gamma   90.00
#
_symmetry.space_group_name_H-M   'P 1'
#
loop_
_entity.id
_entity.type
_entity.pdbx_description
1 polymer ?
#
loop_
_entity_poly.entity_id
_entity_poly.type
_entity_poly.pdbx_seq_one_letter_code
_entity_poly.pdbx_strand_id
1 'polypeptide(L)'
;MQRFAAPAPSQAAAARTLDEIIQRRSDFLVGYQNRRYARRYRRLVQQVRAAEAALGSTRLAEAVARCYFKLMAYKDEYEVARLYADPAFMKTINSTFEGDFEVNFHLAPPLTAKRDPLSGEPQKRAYGPAMMRRFRLLARLKFLRGTFLDVFAYNPERGAERRLIGEYRADIAAILDNLSAETLDTAVELASLPEQIRGYGHVKARNIEAARRRREELRQRLTAQDAGAVLA
;
A
#
# COMPACT_ATOMS: atom_id res chain seq x y z
N MET A 1 -25.10 -22.08 20.01
CA MET A 1 -24.72 -20.65 19.87
C MET A 1 -23.21 -20.54 19.82
N GLN A 2 -22.61 -20.27 18.66
CA GLN A 2 -21.16 -20.07 18.53
C GLN A 2 -20.81 -18.68 19.07
N ARG A 3 -20.00 -18.61 20.14
CA ARG A 3 -19.44 -17.37 20.65
C ARG A 3 -18.09 -17.15 19.95
N PHE A 4 -18.01 -16.12 19.11
CA PHE A 4 -16.75 -15.63 18.57
C PHE A 4 -16.04 -14.79 19.64
N ALA A 5 -14.74 -15.04 19.86
CA ALA A 5 -13.93 -14.24 20.76
C ALA A 5 -13.66 -12.84 20.15
N ALA A 6 -13.86 -11.79 20.95
CA ALA A 6 -13.55 -10.42 20.55
C ALA A 6 -12.06 -10.12 20.81
N PRO A 7 -11.36 -9.42 19.90
CA PRO A 7 -9.96 -9.07 20.09
C PRO A 7 -9.80 -8.02 21.21
N ALA A 8 -8.71 -8.15 21.98
CA ALA A 8 -8.33 -7.19 23.01
C ALA A 8 -8.14 -5.76 22.42
N PRO A 9 -8.42 -4.71 23.20
CA PRO A 9 -8.26 -3.33 22.74
C PRO A 9 -6.79 -3.06 22.36
N SER A 10 -6.59 -2.62 21.12
CA SER A 10 -5.31 -2.13 20.61
C SER A 10 -4.87 -0.93 21.44
N GLN A 11 -3.72 -1.02 22.13
CA GLN A 11 -3.08 0.13 22.77
C GLN A 11 -2.95 1.27 21.74
N ALA A 12 -3.56 2.42 22.06
CA ALA A 12 -3.47 3.62 21.24
C ALA A 12 -1.99 4.01 21.11
N ALA A 13 -1.46 3.91 19.89
CA ALA A 13 -0.08 4.26 19.62
C ALA A 13 0.12 5.75 19.93
N ALA A 14 1.10 6.07 20.78
CA ALA A 14 1.56 7.43 21.03
C ALA A 14 1.74 8.21 19.71
N ALA A 15 1.50 9.52 19.75
CA ALA A 15 1.69 10.41 18.60
C ALA A 15 3.14 10.24 18.09
N ARG A 16 3.29 9.62 16.92
CA ARG A 16 4.59 9.37 16.31
C ARG A 16 5.04 10.60 15.56
N THR A 17 6.29 11.00 15.75
CA THR A 17 6.89 12.09 14.97
C THR A 17 6.99 11.71 13.48
N LEU A 18 7.06 12.70 12.59
CA LEU A 18 7.25 12.45 11.15
C LEU A 18 8.51 11.61 10.87
N ASP A 19 9.59 11.84 11.62
CA ASP A 19 10.84 11.09 11.46
C ASP A 19 10.68 9.61 11.85
N GLU A 20 9.98 9.32 12.96
CA GLU A 20 9.65 7.94 13.34
C GLU A 20 8.79 7.23 12.29
N ILE A 21 7.82 7.95 11.73
CA ILE A 21 6.96 7.46 10.65
C ILE A 21 7.80 7.10 9.42
N ILE A 22 8.70 7.99 9.01
CA ILE A 22 9.59 7.78 7.86
C ILE A 22 10.51 6.59 8.11
N GLN A 23 11.13 6.52 9.29
CA GLN A 23 12.07 5.46 9.64
C GLN A 23 11.38 4.09 9.60
N ARG A 24 10.29 3.93 10.34
CA ARG A 24 9.53 2.67 10.42
C ARG A 24 9.07 2.19 9.05
N ARG A 25 8.54 3.09 8.22
CA ARG A 25 8.05 2.76 6.87
C ARG A 25 9.20 2.40 5.94
N SER A 26 10.34 3.08 6.06
CA SER A 26 11.52 2.75 5.27
C SER A 26 12.05 1.36 5.63
N ASP A 27 12.15 1.03 6.92
CA ASP A 27 12.60 -0.29 7.38
C ASP A 27 11.65 -1.39 6.91
N PHE A 28 10.33 -1.13 6.97
CA PHE A 28 9.34 -2.02 6.37
C PHE A 28 9.61 -2.22 4.88
N LEU A 29 9.88 -1.15 4.11
CA LEU A 29 10.12 -1.26 2.67
C LEU A 29 11.42 -1.99 2.31
N VAL A 30 12.41 -2.01 3.22
CA VAL A 30 13.61 -2.86 3.09
C VAL A 30 13.21 -4.34 3.19
N GLY A 31 12.41 -4.69 4.20
CA GLY A 31 11.88 -6.04 4.39
C GLY A 31 10.95 -6.46 3.26
N TYR A 32 10.10 -5.53 2.79
CA TYR A 32 9.17 -5.71 1.68
C TYR A 32 9.91 -6.00 0.38
N GLN A 33 10.84 -5.14 -0.04
CA GLN A 33 11.57 -5.28 -1.31
C GLN A 33 13.09 -5.26 -1.10
N ASN A 34 13.66 -4.06 -0.90
CA ASN A 34 15.09 -3.85 -0.69
C ASN A 34 15.40 -2.39 -0.30
N ARG A 35 16.67 -2.12 0.02
CA ARG A 35 17.18 -0.77 0.37
C ARG A 35 16.96 0.28 -0.73
N ARG A 36 17.02 -0.09 -2.01
CA ARG A 36 16.78 0.85 -3.13
C ARG A 36 15.32 1.31 -3.15
N TYR A 37 14.38 0.40 -2.88
CA TYR A 37 12.95 0.70 -2.82
C TYR A 37 12.64 1.63 -1.64
N ALA A 38 13.19 1.32 -0.46
CA ALA A 38 13.07 2.16 0.73
C ALA A 38 13.67 3.58 0.55
N ARG A 39 14.78 3.70 -0.21
CA ARG A 39 15.36 5.02 -0.56
C ARG A 39 14.46 5.84 -1.46
N ARG A 40 13.73 5.24 -2.40
CA ARG A 40 12.77 5.97 -3.25
C ARG A 40 11.67 6.62 -2.41
N TYR A 41 11.14 5.88 -1.43
CA TYR A 41 10.20 6.39 -0.45
C TYR A 41 10.77 7.58 0.33
N ARG A 42 11.94 7.42 0.97
CA ARG A 42 12.57 8.49 1.77
C ARG A 42 12.80 9.75 0.93
N ARG A 43 13.32 9.61 -0.29
CA ARG A 43 13.61 10.75 -1.17
C ARG A 43 12.38 11.59 -1.48
N LEU A 44 11.27 10.96 -1.85
CA LEU A 44 10.05 11.71 -2.18
C LEU A 44 9.50 12.46 -0.95
N VAL A 45 9.46 11.80 0.21
CA VAL A 45 8.98 12.43 1.45
C VAL A 45 9.89 13.58 1.87
N GLN A 46 11.21 13.42 1.75
CA GLN A 46 12.19 14.47 2.07
C GLN A 46 12.07 15.67 1.13
N GLN A 47 11.86 15.44 -0.17
CA GLN A 47 11.65 16.51 -1.15
C GLN A 47 10.41 17.34 -0.79
N VAL A 48 9.31 16.67 -0.44
CA VAL A 48 8.08 17.34 -0.01
C VAL A 48 8.25 18.09 1.29
N ARG A 49 8.88 17.48 2.30
CA ARG A 49 9.19 18.14 3.57
C ARG A 49 10.04 19.40 3.37
N ALA A 50 11.02 19.36 2.48
CA ALA A 50 11.88 20.51 2.21
C ALA A 50 11.09 21.67 1.56
N ALA A 51 10.21 21.37 0.61
CA ALA A 51 9.37 22.38 -0.04
C ALA A 51 8.33 22.97 0.93
N GLU A 52 7.69 22.12 1.74
CA GLU A 52 6.67 22.55 2.71
C GLU A 52 7.26 23.34 3.88
N ALA A 53 8.55 23.19 4.19
CA ALA A 53 9.19 23.85 5.33
C ALA A 53 9.08 25.38 5.25
N ALA A 54 9.11 25.97 4.05
CA ALA A 54 8.93 27.40 3.84
C ALA A 54 7.54 27.92 4.29
N LEU A 55 6.55 27.03 4.38
CA LEU A 55 5.18 27.32 4.82
C LEU A 55 4.97 27.06 6.32
N GLY A 56 5.99 26.60 7.05
CA GLY A 56 5.87 26.28 8.49
C GLY A 56 4.93 25.11 8.81
N SER A 57 4.69 24.21 7.84
CA SER A 57 3.75 23.08 7.96
C SER A 57 4.46 21.73 7.75
N THR A 58 3.86 20.65 8.28
CA THR A 58 4.24 19.25 8.02
C THR A 58 3.10 18.41 7.43
N ARG A 59 1.93 19.01 7.23
CA ARG A 59 0.68 18.33 6.82
C ARG A 59 0.84 17.57 5.51
N LEU A 60 1.48 18.19 4.52
CA LEU A 60 1.69 17.59 3.21
C LEU A 60 2.73 16.47 3.30
N ALA A 61 3.86 16.69 3.99
CA ALA A 61 4.87 15.67 4.17
C ALA A 61 4.33 14.43 4.92
N GLU A 62 3.47 14.62 5.92
CA GLU A 62 2.79 13.54 6.64
C GLU A 62 1.81 12.77 5.76
N ALA A 63 1.00 13.48 4.96
CA ALA A 63 0.10 12.87 4.00
C ALA A 63 0.89 12.04 2.97
N VAL A 64 1.98 12.58 2.42
CA VAL A 64 2.84 11.89 1.46
C VAL A 64 3.52 10.68 2.08
N ALA A 65 4.05 10.81 3.30
CA ALA A 65 4.62 9.69 4.02
C ALA A 65 3.61 8.54 4.14
N ARG A 66 2.33 8.84 4.40
CA ARG A 66 1.27 7.84 4.62
C ARG A 66 0.79 7.20 3.34
N CYS A 67 0.40 8.02 2.39
CA CYS A 67 -0.20 7.58 1.13
C CYS A 67 0.84 6.93 0.21
N TYR A 68 2.05 7.48 0.13
CA TYR A 68 3.07 6.89 -0.73
C TYR A 68 3.48 5.51 -0.23
N PHE A 69 3.68 5.36 1.08
CA PHE A 69 3.94 4.05 1.68
C PHE A 69 2.81 3.06 1.41
N LYS A 70 1.55 3.48 1.59
CA LYS A 70 0.37 2.63 1.30
C LYS A 70 0.39 2.11 -0.14
N LEU A 71 0.69 2.97 -1.11
CA LEU A 71 0.77 2.58 -2.52
C LEU A 71 1.97 1.69 -2.82
N MET A 72 3.11 1.91 -2.18
CA MET A 72 4.32 1.12 -2.39
C MET A 72 4.26 -0.27 -1.74
N ALA A 73 3.57 -0.39 -0.60
CA ALA A 73 3.44 -1.61 0.19
C ALA A 73 2.10 -2.32 -0.07
N TYR A 74 1.69 -2.44 -1.34
CA TYR A 74 0.49 -3.21 -1.69
C TYR A 74 0.69 -4.70 -1.38
N LYS A 75 -0.38 -5.35 -0.93
CA LYS A 75 -0.32 -6.76 -0.50
C LYS A 75 -0.31 -7.68 -1.73
N ASP A 76 0.88 -8.02 -2.18
CA ASP A 76 1.11 -8.96 -3.27
C ASP A 76 1.48 -10.36 -2.80
N GLU A 77 1.64 -11.27 -3.76
CA GLU A 77 1.88 -12.68 -3.49
C GLU A 77 3.19 -12.88 -2.72
N TYR A 78 4.22 -12.09 -3.01
CA TYR A 78 5.49 -12.12 -2.29
C TYR A 78 5.35 -11.61 -0.86
N GLU A 79 4.57 -10.55 -0.64
CA GLU A 79 4.32 -10.03 0.71
C GLU A 79 3.45 -10.98 1.53
N VAL A 80 2.40 -11.56 0.93
CA VAL A 80 1.61 -12.62 1.55
C VAL A 80 2.52 -13.79 1.96
N ALA A 81 3.41 -14.22 1.05
CA ALA A 81 4.36 -15.28 1.33
C ALA A 81 5.31 -14.91 2.47
N ARG A 82 5.83 -13.68 2.50
CA ARG A 82 6.71 -13.19 3.57
C ARG A 82 6.01 -13.20 4.93
N LEU A 83 4.75 -12.77 4.99
CA LEU A 83 3.97 -12.77 6.22
C LEU A 83 3.71 -14.18 6.76
N TYR A 84 3.41 -15.15 5.89
CA TYR A 84 3.24 -16.55 6.30
C TYR A 84 4.56 -17.26 6.61
N ALA A 85 5.66 -16.82 5.99
CA ALA A 85 6.99 -17.35 6.25
C ALA A 85 7.62 -16.79 7.54
N ASP A 86 7.06 -15.73 8.12
CA ASP A 86 7.54 -15.12 9.35
C ASP A 86 7.44 -16.12 10.53
N PRO A 87 8.52 -16.36 11.28
CA PRO A 87 8.47 -17.20 12.48
C PRO A 87 7.39 -16.78 13.49
N ALA A 88 7.08 -15.49 13.56
CA ALA A 88 6.01 -14.97 14.42
C ALA A 88 4.64 -15.56 14.07
N PHE A 89 4.37 -15.90 12.80
CA PHE A 89 3.12 -16.51 12.38
C PHE A 89 2.89 -17.85 13.07
N MET A 90 3.86 -18.77 13.00
CA MET A 90 3.74 -20.08 13.65
C MET A 90 3.78 -19.98 15.16
N LYS A 91 4.55 -19.04 15.72
CA LYS A 91 4.55 -18.80 17.16
C LYS A 91 3.15 -18.43 17.66
N THR A 92 2.45 -17.55 16.94
CA THR A 92 1.06 -17.18 17.27
C THR A 92 0.14 -18.40 17.19
N ILE A 93 0.19 -19.16 16.09
CA ILE A 93 -0.64 -20.37 15.92
C ILE A 93 -0.43 -21.36 17.07
N ASN A 94 0.84 -21.69 17.38
CA ASN A 94 1.17 -22.64 18.46
C ASN A 94 0.78 -22.13 19.85
N SER A 95 0.68 -20.81 20.05
CA SER A 95 0.23 -20.23 21.33
C SER A 95 -1.30 -20.14 21.45
N THR A 96 -2.02 -20.19 20.32
CA THR A 96 -3.48 -20.02 20.28
C THR A 96 -4.22 -21.36 20.27
N PHE A 97 -3.61 -22.40 19.69
CA PHE A 97 -4.23 -23.71 19.53
C PHE A 97 -3.45 -24.78 20.30
N GLU A 98 -4.18 -25.65 20.99
CA GLU A 98 -3.64 -26.80 21.73
C GLU A 98 -3.81 -28.10 20.92
N GLY A 99 -2.96 -29.09 21.20
CA GLY A 99 -3.01 -30.42 20.56
C GLY A 99 -2.29 -30.51 19.22
N ASP A 100 -2.44 -31.67 18.57
CA ASP A 100 -1.89 -31.92 17.23
C ASP A 100 -2.80 -31.27 16.17
N PHE A 101 -2.28 -30.28 15.45
CA PHE A 101 -3.02 -29.60 14.39
C PHE A 101 -2.21 -29.44 13.11
N GLU A 102 -2.93 -29.36 12.00
CA GLU A 102 -2.37 -29.06 10.68
C GLU A 102 -2.90 -27.72 10.16
N VAL A 103 -2.00 -26.90 9.60
CA VAL A 103 -2.37 -25.63 8.99
C VAL A 103 -2.73 -25.83 7.52
N ASN A 104 -4.02 -25.69 7.21
CA ASN A 104 -4.56 -25.72 5.85
C ASN A 104 -4.84 -24.30 5.33
N PHE A 105 -4.29 -23.96 4.16
CA PHE A 105 -4.46 -22.66 3.53
C PHE A 105 -5.51 -22.70 2.42
N HIS A 106 -6.52 -21.84 2.50
CA HIS A 106 -7.54 -21.70 1.47
C HIS A 106 -7.18 -20.56 0.52
N LEU A 107 -6.66 -20.90 -0.66
CA LEU A 107 -6.09 -19.95 -1.61
C LEU A 107 -6.75 -20.10 -2.97
N ALA A 108 -6.87 -19.00 -3.69
CA ALA A 108 -7.19 -18.98 -5.12
C ALA A 108 -5.99 -18.37 -5.85
N PRO A 109 -4.95 -19.17 -6.19
CA PRO A 109 -3.75 -18.62 -6.78
C PRO A 109 -4.09 -17.99 -8.15
N PRO A 110 -3.66 -16.74 -8.41
CA PRO A 110 -4.16 -15.97 -9.55
C PRO A 110 -3.87 -16.60 -10.93
N LEU A 111 -2.82 -17.43 -11.03
CA LEU A 111 -2.42 -18.08 -12.27
C LEU A 111 -3.11 -19.43 -12.52
N THR A 112 -3.65 -20.09 -11.48
CA THR A 112 -4.13 -21.48 -11.59
C THR A 112 -5.52 -21.71 -11.02
N ALA A 113 -6.11 -20.71 -10.34
CA ALA A 113 -7.46 -20.79 -9.85
C ALA A 113 -8.45 -20.82 -11.02
N LYS A 114 -9.27 -21.87 -11.07
CA LYS A 114 -10.45 -21.91 -11.94
C LYS A 114 -11.40 -20.80 -11.52
N ARG A 115 -12.04 -20.17 -12.50
CA ARG A 115 -13.13 -19.23 -12.24
C ARG A 115 -14.45 -19.97 -12.23
N ASP A 116 -15.33 -19.56 -11.34
CA ASP A 116 -16.69 -20.04 -11.32
C ASP A 116 -17.42 -19.62 -12.62
N PRO A 117 -18.10 -20.54 -13.32
CA PRO A 117 -18.76 -20.22 -14.59
C PRO A 117 -19.93 -19.24 -14.46
N LEU A 118 -20.58 -19.19 -13.29
CA LEU A 118 -21.76 -18.37 -13.05
C LEU A 118 -21.40 -17.00 -12.46
N SER A 119 -20.53 -16.97 -11.45
CA SER A 119 -20.13 -15.72 -10.78
C SER A 119 -18.88 -15.07 -11.38
N GLY A 120 -18.07 -15.83 -12.12
CA GLY A 120 -16.78 -15.39 -12.65
C GLY A 120 -15.67 -15.28 -11.59
N GLU A 121 -15.95 -15.60 -10.33
CA GLU A 121 -15.02 -15.43 -9.22
C GLU A 121 -13.98 -16.56 -9.14
N PRO A 122 -12.74 -16.28 -8.67
CA PRO A 122 -11.72 -17.31 -8.46
C PRO A 122 -12.13 -18.31 -7.37
N GLN A 123 -12.16 -19.60 -7.70
CA GLN A 123 -12.47 -20.66 -6.74
C GLN A 123 -11.30 -20.92 -5.79
N LYS A 124 -11.58 -20.89 -4.49
CA LYS A 124 -10.60 -21.23 -3.44
C LYS A 124 -10.40 -22.73 -3.37
N ARG A 125 -9.15 -23.14 -3.16
CA ARG A 125 -8.74 -24.53 -2.95
C ARG A 125 -7.94 -24.65 -1.66
N ALA A 126 -8.11 -25.77 -0.96
CA ALA A 126 -7.33 -26.09 0.21
C ALA A 126 -5.91 -26.57 -0.19
N TYR A 127 -4.91 -26.04 0.49
CA TYR A 127 -3.51 -26.45 0.40
C TYR A 127 -3.01 -26.85 1.78
N GLY A 128 -2.52 -28.09 1.89
CA GLY A 128 -2.02 -28.63 3.15
C GLY A 128 -0.73 -27.98 3.69
N PRO A 129 -0.20 -28.50 4.81
CA PRO A 129 0.95 -27.92 5.53
C PRO A 129 2.20 -27.68 4.66
N ALA A 130 2.39 -28.46 3.61
CA ALA A 130 3.47 -28.28 2.65
C ALA A 130 3.50 -26.89 2.00
N MET A 131 2.37 -26.17 1.97
CA MET A 131 2.27 -24.81 1.44
C MET A 131 3.15 -23.81 2.20
N MET A 132 3.40 -24.02 3.50
CA MET A 132 4.35 -23.20 4.26
C MET A 132 5.75 -23.19 3.65
N ARG A 133 6.24 -24.35 3.20
CA ARG A 133 7.55 -24.45 2.53
C ARG A 133 7.56 -23.65 1.23
N ARG A 134 6.46 -23.66 0.48
CA ARG A 134 6.29 -22.88 -0.75
C ARG A 134 6.28 -21.37 -0.46
N PHE A 135 5.58 -20.92 0.59
CA PHE A 135 5.62 -19.52 1.01
C PHE A 135 7.03 -19.08 1.43
N ARG A 136 7.78 -19.91 2.15
CA ARG A 136 9.18 -19.61 2.51
C ARG A 136 10.06 -19.44 1.27
N LEU A 137 9.90 -20.30 0.26
CA LEU A 137 10.62 -20.16 -1.01
C LEU A 137 10.20 -18.87 -1.73
N LEU A 138 8.91 -18.65 -1.89
CA LEU A 138 8.37 -17.49 -2.59
C LEU A 138 8.76 -16.16 -1.92
N ALA A 139 8.81 -16.12 -0.58
CA ALA A 139 9.28 -14.95 0.17
C ALA A 139 10.73 -14.56 -0.15
N ARG A 140 11.60 -15.54 -0.46
CA ARG A 140 12.99 -15.29 -0.89
C ARG A 140 13.07 -14.77 -2.31
N LEU A 141 12.08 -15.07 -3.14
CA LEU A 141 11.98 -14.63 -4.54
C LEU A 141 11.39 -13.22 -4.71
N LYS A 142 11.19 -12.46 -3.62
CA LYS A 142 10.68 -11.07 -3.67
C LYS A 142 11.48 -10.15 -4.61
N PHE A 143 12.75 -10.46 -4.89
CA PHE A 143 13.56 -9.69 -5.84
C PHE A 143 13.03 -9.73 -7.28
N LEU A 144 12.22 -10.75 -7.63
CA LEU A 144 11.54 -10.85 -8.92
C LEU A 144 10.44 -9.80 -9.08
N ARG A 145 9.91 -9.25 -7.97
CA ARG A 145 8.81 -8.26 -8.01
C ARG A 145 9.10 -7.12 -8.97
N GLY A 146 8.19 -6.92 -9.93
CA GLY A 146 8.27 -5.84 -10.91
C GLY A 146 9.34 -6.02 -11.98
N THR A 147 9.98 -7.20 -12.06
CA THR A 147 10.87 -7.59 -13.17
C THR A 147 10.09 -8.29 -14.28
N PHE A 148 10.72 -8.55 -15.43
CA PHE A 148 10.10 -9.32 -16.52
C PHE A 148 9.85 -10.79 -16.14
N LEU A 149 10.55 -11.31 -15.14
CA LEU A 149 10.38 -12.67 -14.62
C LEU A 149 9.26 -12.77 -13.57
N ASP A 150 8.58 -11.66 -13.28
CA ASP A 150 7.49 -11.63 -12.30
C ASP A 150 6.19 -12.19 -12.90
N VAL A 151 5.98 -13.49 -12.75
CA VAL A 151 4.78 -14.16 -13.26
C VAL A 151 3.47 -13.60 -12.66
N PHE A 152 3.53 -12.99 -11.46
CA PHE A 152 2.34 -12.39 -10.85
C PHE A 152 2.03 -11.00 -11.42
N ALA A 153 3.02 -10.33 -12.04
CA ALA A 153 2.86 -8.99 -12.59
C ALA A 153 1.91 -8.93 -13.80
N TYR A 154 1.61 -10.05 -14.43
CA TYR A 154 0.65 -10.17 -15.54
C TYR A 154 -0.81 -10.07 -15.10
N ASN A 155 -1.10 -10.13 -13.79
CA ASN A 155 -2.46 -9.90 -13.29
C ASN A 155 -2.85 -8.41 -13.50
N PRO A 156 -4.01 -8.12 -14.12
CA PRO A 156 -4.50 -6.74 -14.33
C PRO A 156 -4.50 -5.88 -13.06
N GLU A 157 -4.80 -6.47 -11.89
CA GLU A 157 -4.76 -5.76 -10.61
C GLU A 157 -3.35 -5.24 -10.28
N ARG A 158 -2.31 -6.02 -10.58
CA ARG A 158 -0.91 -5.62 -10.36
C ARG A 158 -0.49 -4.50 -11.32
N GLY A 159 -1.02 -4.50 -12.54
CA GLY A 159 -0.88 -3.38 -13.47
C GLY A 159 -1.44 -2.08 -12.91
N ALA A 160 -2.67 -2.12 -12.39
CA ALA A 160 -3.32 -0.96 -11.79
C ALA A 160 -2.56 -0.41 -10.57
N GLU A 161 -2.08 -1.27 -9.67
CA GLU A 161 -1.31 -0.86 -8.48
C GLU A 161 0.00 -0.15 -8.86
N ARG A 162 0.75 -0.69 -9.83
CA ARG A 162 1.99 -0.05 -10.31
C ARG A 162 1.70 1.29 -10.98
N ARG A 163 0.60 1.37 -11.74
CA ARG A 163 0.16 2.63 -12.36
C ARG A 163 -0.16 3.69 -11.31
N LEU A 164 -0.86 3.32 -10.22
CA LEU A 164 -1.17 4.25 -9.12
C LEU A 164 0.09 4.84 -8.47
N ILE A 165 1.16 4.05 -8.30
CA ILE A 165 2.45 4.56 -7.79
C ILE A 165 3.03 5.63 -8.73
N GLY A 166 2.93 5.40 -10.05
CA GLY A 166 3.39 6.35 -11.06
C GLY A 166 2.57 7.63 -11.10
N GLU A 167 1.24 7.50 -11.14
CA GLU A 167 0.28 8.61 -11.11
C GLU A 167 0.50 9.47 -9.86
N TYR A 168 0.63 8.85 -8.69
CA TYR A 168 0.87 9.55 -7.44
C TYR A 168 2.16 10.36 -7.46
N ARG A 169 3.27 9.81 -7.99
CA ARG A 169 4.52 10.57 -8.11
C ARG A 169 4.39 11.77 -9.04
N ALA A 170 3.63 11.64 -10.12
CA ALA A 170 3.33 12.75 -11.02
C ALA A 170 2.45 13.81 -10.36
N ASP A 171 1.54 13.41 -9.47
CA ASP A 171 0.74 14.34 -8.66
C ASP A 171 1.61 15.08 -7.65
N ILE A 172 2.53 14.39 -6.97
CA ILE A 172 3.47 15.04 -6.05
C ILE A 172 4.37 16.04 -6.80
N ALA A 173 4.83 15.72 -8.00
CA ALA A 173 5.59 16.68 -8.81
C ALA A 173 4.76 17.94 -9.10
N ALA A 174 3.52 17.77 -9.59
CA ALA A 174 2.63 18.91 -9.86
C ALA A 174 2.31 19.74 -8.60
N ILE A 175 2.13 19.08 -7.45
CA ILE A 175 1.96 19.75 -6.16
C ILE A 175 3.18 20.61 -5.85
N LEU A 176 4.39 20.07 -5.99
CA LEU A 176 5.62 20.80 -5.68
C LEU A 176 5.83 22.01 -6.59
N ASP A 177 5.42 21.91 -7.86
CA ASP A 177 5.52 23.01 -8.82
C ASP A 177 4.52 24.15 -8.53
N ASN A 178 3.44 23.89 -7.77
CA ASN A 178 2.36 24.85 -7.48
C ASN A 178 2.16 25.03 -5.96
N LEU A 179 3.19 24.77 -5.13
CA LEU A 179 3.06 24.77 -3.68
C LEU A 179 3.20 26.20 -3.11
N SER A 180 2.13 26.68 -2.47
CA SER A 180 2.06 27.96 -1.78
C SER A 180 1.18 27.83 -0.53
N ALA A 181 1.09 28.91 0.26
CA ALA A 181 0.19 28.93 1.42
C ALA A 181 -1.28 28.74 1.02
N GLU A 182 -1.68 29.23 -0.16
CA GLU A 182 -3.06 29.17 -0.67
C GLU A 182 -3.42 27.81 -1.26
N THR A 183 -2.43 27.12 -1.84
CA THR A 183 -2.62 25.80 -2.47
C THR A 183 -2.39 24.64 -1.51
N LEU A 184 -1.84 24.89 -0.31
CA LEU A 184 -1.47 23.85 0.66
C LEU A 184 -2.62 22.90 0.99
N ASP A 185 -3.83 23.41 1.20
CA ASP A 185 -4.99 22.57 1.52
C ASP A 185 -5.37 21.63 0.36
N THR A 186 -5.38 22.16 -0.87
CA THR A 186 -5.64 21.38 -2.08
C THR A 186 -4.53 20.34 -2.31
N ALA A 187 -3.28 20.70 -2.06
CA ALA A 187 -2.13 19.80 -2.15
C ALA A 187 -2.23 18.64 -1.15
N VAL A 188 -2.59 18.92 0.10
CA VAL A 188 -2.78 17.91 1.14
C VAL A 188 -3.93 16.97 0.79
N GLU A 189 -5.05 17.50 0.27
CA GLU A 189 -6.19 16.70 -0.16
C GLU A 189 -5.81 15.76 -1.31
N LEU A 190 -5.13 16.28 -2.33
CA LEU A 190 -4.65 15.52 -3.48
C LEU A 190 -3.68 14.41 -3.06
N ALA A 191 -2.71 14.73 -2.19
CA ALA A 191 -1.77 13.75 -1.64
C ALA A 191 -2.45 12.67 -0.76
N SER A 192 -3.65 12.95 -0.24
CA SER A 192 -4.41 12.06 0.65
C SER A 192 -5.39 11.13 -0.07
N LEU A 193 -5.65 11.32 -1.37
CA LEU A 193 -6.58 10.49 -2.15
C LEU A 193 -6.38 8.97 -2.04
N PRO A 194 -5.15 8.43 -1.96
CA PRO A 194 -4.95 7.01 -1.81
C PRO A 194 -5.64 6.41 -0.56
N GLU A 195 -5.99 7.20 0.44
CA GLU A 195 -6.74 6.73 1.62
C GLU A 195 -8.14 6.22 1.28
N GLN A 196 -8.77 6.79 0.25
CA GLN A 196 -10.10 6.43 -0.24
C GLN A 196 -10.08 5.12 -1.05
N ILE A 197 -8.91 4.73 -1.58
CA ILE A 197 -8.73 3.48 -2.29
C ILE A 197 -8.64 2.33 -1.29
N ARG A 198 -9.78 1.70 -0.98
CA ARG A 198 -9.91 0.55 -0.07
C ARG A 198 -10.67 -0.59 -0.73
N GLY A 199 -10.66 -1.75 -0.09
CA GLY A 199 -11.33 -2.96 -0.57
C GLY A 199 -10.46 -3.84 -1.46
N TYR A 200 -11.09 -4.85 -2.05
CA TYR A 200 -10.46 -5.87 -2.90
C TYR A 200 -11.25 -6.03 -4.21
N GLY A 201 -10.60 -6.53 -5.26
CA GLY A 201 -11.23 -6.81 -6.55
C GLY A 201 -12.03 -5.64 -7.13
N HIS A 202 -13.29 -5.90 -7.49
CA HIS A 202 -14.18 -4.91 -8.11
C HIS A 202 -14.47 -3.69 -7.22
N VAL A 203 -14.54 -3.86 -5.89
CA VAL A 203 -14.74 -2.74 -4.95
C VAL A 203 -13.55 -1.78 -5.02
N LYS A 204 -12.33 -2.33 -5.05
CA LYS A 204 -11.11 -1.51 -5.19
C LYS A 204 -11.08 -0.81 -6.54
N ALA A 205 -11.44 -1.50 -7.63
CA ALA A 205 -11.50 -0.91 -8.97
C ALA A 205 -12.47 0.29 -9.02
N ARG A 206 -13.67 0.16 -8.44
CA ARG A 206 -14.64 1.27 -8.34
C ARG A 206 -14.09 2.45 -7.54
N ASN A 207 -13.40 2.18 -6.44
CA ASN A 207 -12.80 3.23 -5.60
C ASN A 207 -11.63 3.94 -6.32
N ILE A 208 -10.87 3.22 -7.15
CA ILE A 208 -9.83 3.81 -8.00
C ILE A 208 -10.45 4.78 -9.01
N GLU A 209 -11.53 4.38 -9.68
CA GLU A 209 -12.24 5.24 -10.64
C GLU A 209 -12.83 6.49 -9.96
N ALA A 210 -13.43 6.34 -8.78
CA ALA A 210 -13.91 7.48 -8.01
C ALA A 210 -12.76 8.43 -7.59
N ALA A 211 -11.65 7.88 -7.10
CA ALA A 211 -10.47 8.67 -6.74
C ALA A 211 -9.84 9.38 -7.95
N ARG A 212 -9.89 8.78 -9.15
CA ARG A 212 -9.42 9.43 -10.39
C ARG A 212 -10.21 10.66 -10.78
N ARG A 213 -11.54 10.63 -10.61
CA ARG A 213 -12.39 11.81 -10.84
C ARG A 213 -12.02 12.94 -9.89
N ARG A 214 -11.93 12.64 -8.60
CA ARG A 214 -11.52 13.63 -7.59
C ARG A 214 -10.11 14.17 -7.81
N ARG A 215 -9.19 13.31 -8.25
CA ARG A 215 -7.82 13.68 -8.63
C ARG A 215 -7.81 14.75 -9.72
N GLU A 216 -8.61 14.60 -10.75
CA GLU A 216 -8.67 15.56 -11.84
C GLU A 216 -9.20 16.93 -11.37
N GLU A 217 -10.29 16.94 -10.61
CA GLU A 217 -10.84 18.15 -10.00
C GLU A 217 -9.80 18.89 -9.14
N LEU A 218 -9.06 18.16 -8.29
CA LEU A 218 -8.05 18.73 -7.41
C LEU A 218 -6.83 19.24 -8.19
N ARG A 219 -6.43 18.58 -9.28
CA ARG A 219 -5.34 19.06 -10.14
C ARG A 219 -5.70 20.38 -10.81
N GLN A 220 -6.93 20.51 -11.31
CA GLN A 220 -7.41 21.76 -11.93
C GLN A 220 -7.49 22.89 -10.90
N ARG A 221 -8.01 22.60 -9.71
CA ARG A 221 -8.07 23.57 -8.61
C ARG A 221 -6.68 24.03 -8.18
N LEU A 222 -5.72 23.11 -8.07
CA LEU A 222 -4.34 23.40 -7.70
C LEU A 222 -3.72 24.43 -8.65
N THR A 223 -3.84 24.21 -9.97
CA THR A 223 -3.30 25.12 -10.97
C THR A 223 -4.03 26.47 -11.03
N ALA A 224 -5.35 26.47 -10.79
CA ALA A 224 -6.13 27.71 -10.82
C ALA A 224 -5.83 28.63 -9.62
N GLN A 225 -5.58 28.04 -8.44
CA GLN A 225 -5.23 28.79 -7.23
C GLN A 225 -3.83 29.40 -7.34
N ASP A 226 -2.86 28.67 -7.89
CA ASP A 226 -1.50 29.18 -8.10
C ASP A 226 -1.46 30.39 -9.04
N ALA A 227 -2.21 30.35 -10.14
CA ALA A 227 -2.36 31.48 -11.04
C ALA A 227 -2.98 32.72 -10.37
N GLY A 228 -3.87 32.53 -9.39
CA GLY A 228 -4.44 33.62 -8.59
C GLY A 228 -3.40 34.23 -7.64
N ALA A 229 -2.56 33.41 -7.03
CA ALA A 229 -1.49 33.85 -6.12
C ALA A 229 -0.40 34.67 -6.83
N VAL A 230 -0.10 34.36 -8.10
CA VAL A 230 0.90 35.09 -8.90
C VAL A 230 0.41 36.48 -9.35
N LEU A 231 -0.91 36.68 -9.42
CA LEU A 231 -1.54 37.93 -9.86
C LEU A 231 -1.91 38.88 -8.70
N ALA A 232 -1.75 38.46 -7.45
CA ALA A 232 -2.06 39.22 -6.24
C ALA A 232 -0.78 39.79 -5.60
#